data_AF-A0A3P1T8J3-F1
#
_entry.id   AF-A0A3P1T8J3-F1
#
_cell.length_a   1.000
_cell.length_b   1.000
_cell.length_c   1.000
_cell.angle_alpha   90.00
_cell.angle_beta   90.00
_cell.angle_gamma   90.00
#
_symmetry.space_group_name_H-M   'P 1'
#
loop_
_entity.id
_entity.type
_entity.pdbx_description
1 polymer ?
#
loop_
_entity_poly.entity_id
_entity_poly.type
_entity_poly.pdbx_seq_one_letter_code
_entity_poly.pdbx_strand_id
1 'polypeptide(L)'
;MNDEDEAVSRQRAVEELQRRWQAADRELPLWDGLVLGDGTLVLGEFCADATDGRPSSWQPLCESHTSTLLKYRPGHWNEVDVARSVDLGAQRIRYGGTAWESEVVIACENSADRTLVWALVLDGLEEIEQVVVDDQRLIATTRYPSFDIVLPLHLMAQPPVDLRVEFTRPRY
;
A
#
# COMPACT_ATOMS: atom_id res chain seq x y z
N MET A 1 -28.51 6.38 -10.04
CA MET A 1 -27.27 6.27 -10.85
C MET A 1 -27.44 4.96 -11.58
N ASN A 2 -27.44 4.97 -12.92
CA ASN A 2 -27.53 3.72 -13.68
C ASN A 2 -26.20 2.95 -13.54
N ASP A 3 -26.22 1.63 -13.64
CA ASP A 3 -25.02 0.79 -13.50
C ASP A 3 -23.92 1.18 -14.50
N GLU A 4 -24.31 1.69 -15.68
CA GLU A 4 -23.40 2.25 -16.68
C GLU A 4 -22.65 3.50 -16.19
N ASP A 5 -23.32 4.39 -15.46
CA ASP A 5 -22.68 5.59 -14.91
C ASP A 5 -21.66 5.21 -13.83
N GLU A 6 -21.96 4.17 -13.05
CA GLU A 6 -21.05 3.67 -12.02
C GLU A 6 -19.81 3.01 -12.63
N ALA A 7 -19.99 2.17 -13.65
CA ALA A 7 -18.88 1.53 -14.34
C ALA A 7 -17.93 2.57 -14.98
N VAL A 8 -18.48 3.59 -15.64
CA VAL A 8 -17.70 4.70 -16.22
C VAL A 8 -16.97 5.48 -15.12
N SER A 9 -17.63 5.72 -13.98
CA SER A 9 -17.01 6.41 -12.85
C SER A 9 -15.86 5.61 -12.23
N ARG A 10 -16.02 4.29 -12.10
CA ARG A 10 -14.96 3.39 -11.62
C ARG A 10 -13.77 3.42 -12.57
N GLN A 11 -13.99 3.22 -13.86
CA GLN A 11 -12.95 3.23 -14.87
C GLN A 11 -12.13 4.54 -14.87
N ARG A 12 -12.80 5.69 -14.82
CA ARG A 12 -12.11 7.00 -14.73
C ARG A 12 -11.27 7.14 -13.48
N ALA A 13 -11.73 6.61 -12.35
CA ALA A 13 -10.96 6.65 -11.10
C ALA A 13 -9.69 5.79 -11.18
N VAL A 14 -9.76 4.63 -11.85
CA VAL A 14 -8.59 3.76 -12.10
C VAL A 14 -7.60 4.45 -13.03
N GLU A 15 -8.07 5.05 -14.11
CA GLU A 15 -7.22 5.80 -15.05
C GLU A 15 -6.51 6.97 -14.34
N GLU A 16 -7.22 7.70 -13.48
CA GLU A 16 -6.63 8.78 -12.70
C GLU A 16 -5.61 8.25 -11.68
N LEU A 17 -5.91 7.16 -10.97
CA LEU A 17 -4.98 6.49 -10.05
C LEU A 17 -3.67 6.13 -10.76
N GLN A 18 -3.76 5.47 -11.92
CA GLN A 18 -2.59 5.06 -12.69
C GLN A 18 -1.80 6.27 -13.20
N ARG A 19 -2.49 7.28 -13.73
CA ARG A 19 -1.87 8.52 -14.22
C ARG A 19 -1.11 9.25 -13.10
N ARG A 20 -1.71 9.34 -11.91
CA ARG A 20 -1.13 9.97 -10.71
C ARG A 20 0.08 9.21 -10.20
N TRP A 21 -0.01 7.89 -10.15
CA TRP A 21 1.11 7.05 -9.74
C TRP A 21 2.29 7.10 -10.73
N GLN A 22 2.00 7.13 -12.03
CA GLN A 22 3.03 7.21 -13.08
C GLN A 22 3.67 8.59 -13.23
N ALA A 23 3.11 9.64 -12.60
CA ALA A 23 3.69 10.97 -12.58
C ALA A 23 5.05 11.00 -11.85
N ALA A 24 5.79 12.10 -11.99
CA ALA A 24 7.08 12.27 -11.29
C ALA A 24 6.89 12.27 -9.77
N ASP A 25 5.92 13.05 -9.30
CA ASP A 25 5.67 13.29 -7.87
C ASP A 25 4.82 12.19 -7.21
N ARG A 26 4.33 11.21 -7.98
CA ARG A 26 3.59 10.01 -7.54
C ARG A 26 2.57 10.26 -6.43
N GLU A 27 1.30 10.26 -6.77
CA GLU A 27 0.26 10.48 -5.77
C GLU A 27 -0.62 9.25 -5.55
N LEU A 28 -1.07 9.06 -4.31
CA LEU A 28 -2.06 8.06 -3.92
C LEU A 28 -3.19 8.67 -3.09
N PRO A 29 -4.40 8.09 -3.12
CA PRO A 29 -5.43 8.39 -2.15
C PRO A 29 -5.04 7.72 -0.82
N LEU A 30 -4.32 8.45 0.04
CA LEU A 30 -3.82 7.87 1.29
C LEU A 30 -4.95 7.61 2.28
N TRP A 31 -5.04 6.34 2.67
CA TRP A 31 -5.84 5.80 3.76
C TRP A 31 -5.05 4.65 4.36
N ASP A 32 -5.17 4.42 5.66
CA ASP A 32 -4.58 3.24 6.29
C ASP A 32 -5.17 1.97 5.66
N GLY A 33 -4.37 1.33 4.80
CA GLY A 33 -4.70 0.11 4.13
C GLY A 33 -4.08 -0.09 2.76
N LEU A 34 -4.75 -0.92 1.96
CA LEU A 34 -4.23 -1.45 0.71
C LEU A 34 -4.98 -0.88 -0.49
N VAL A 35 -4.27 -0.21 -1.37
CA VAL A 35 -4.75 0.31 -2.65
C VAL A 35 -4.34 -0.66 -3.75
N LEU A 36 -5.28 -1.22 -4.49
CA LEU A 36 -4.98 -2.06 -5.65
C LEU A 36 -4.97 -1.23 -6.94
N GLY A 37 -4.20 -1.67 -7.93
CA GLY A 37 -4.07 -1.01 -9.22
C GLY A 37 -5.38 -0.91 -10.02
N ASP A 38 -6.36 -1.73 -9.68
CA ASP A 38 -7.71 -1.70 -10.26
C ASP A 38 -8.67 -0.73 -9.55
N GLY A 39 -8.16 0.06 -8.59
CA GLY A 39 -8.94 1.04 -7.84
C GLY A 39 -9.64 0.49 -6.60
N THR A 40 -9.54 -0.81 -6.31
CA THR A 40 -10.03 -1.38 -5.05
C THR A 40 -9.25 -0.79 -3.87
N LEU A 41 -9.97 -0.40 -2.83
CA LEU A 41 -9.39 0.09 -1.57
C LEU A 41 -9.80 -0.86 -0.47
N VAL A 42 -8.84 -1.45 0.23
CA VAL A 42 -9.09 -2.26 1.42
C VAL A 42 -8.68 -1.43 2.62
N LEU A 43 -9.68 -0.95 3.36
CA LEU A 43 -9.48 -0.22 4.59
C LEU A 43 -9.32 -1.24 5.71
N GLY A 44 -8.39 -1.00 6.62
CA GLY A 44 -8.13 -1.91 7.72
C GLY A 44 -7.81 -1.21 9.01
N GLU A 45 -7.41 -2.01 9.98
CA GLU A 45 -7.00 -1.55 11.29
C GLU A 45 -5.77 -2.31 11.76
N PHE A 46 -4.98 -1.62 12.58
CA PHE A 46 -3.94 -2.24 13.36
C PHE A 46 -4.52 -2.93 14.60
N CYS A 47 -4.24 -4.22 14.74
CA CYS A 47 -4.51 -5.01 15.92
C CYS A 47 -3.22 -5.25 16.68
N ALA A 48 -3.08 -4.54 17.81
CA ALA A 48 -2.02 -4.81 18.77
C ALA A 48 -2.32 -6.14 19.48
N ASP A 49 -1.41 -7.11 19.38
CA ASP A 49 -1.57 -8.32 20.20
C ASP A 49 -0.97 -8.06 21.59
N ALA A 50 -1.84 -7.94 22.60
CA ALA A 50 -1.45 -7.53 23.94
C ALA A 50 -0.94 -8.70 24.81
N THR A 51 -1.14 -9.94 24.37
CA THR A 51 -0.84 -11.16 25.15
C THR A 51 -0.64 -12.35 24.22
N ASP A 52 0.15 -13.36 24.65
CA ASP A 52 0.33 -14.68 23.99
C ASP A 52 1.38 -14.81 22.87
N GLY A 53 2.27 -13.82 22.72
CA GLY A 53 3.49 -13.98 21.89
C GLY A 53 3.23 -14.08 20.38
N ARG A 54 2.02 -13.76 19.93
CA ARG A 54 1.66 -13.60 18.52
C ARG A 54 2.12 -12.22 18.02
N PRO A 55 2.46 -12.09 16.74
CA PRO A 55 2.78 -10.80 16.16
C PRO A 55 1.54 -9.90 16.11
N SER A 56 1.72 -8.60 16.32
CA SER A 56 0.69 -7.61 15.97
C SER A 56 0.42 -7.70 14.47
N SER A 57 -0.78 -7.31 14.04
CA SER A 57 -1.15 -7.40 12.62
C SER A 57 -2.01 -6.23 12.17
N TRP A 58 -1.91 -5.88 10.89
CA TRP A 58 -2.93 -5.10 10.20
C TRP A 58 -3.88 -6.08 9.52
N GLN A 59 -5.18 -5.82 9.61
CA GLN A 59 -6.20 -6.67 9.02
C GLN A 59 -7.30 -5.83 8.33
N PRO A 60 -7.93 -6.39 7.30
CA PRO A 60 -8.96 -5.68 6.54
C PRO A 60 -10.27 -5.59 7.32
N LEU A 61 -10.91 -4.43 7.24
CA LEU A 61 -12.21 -4.13 7.84
C LEU A 61 -13.31 -4.07 6.79
N CYS A 62 -13.05 -3.38 5.68
CA CYS A 62 -14.01 -3.24 4.60
C CYS A 62 -13.32 -2.92 3.28
N GLU A 63 -14.06 -3.20 2.21
CA GLU A 63 -13.68 -2.85 0.85
C GLU A 63 -14.42 -1.59 0.40
N SER A 64 -13.73 -0.77 -0.37
CA SER A 64 -14.26 0.39 -1.07
C SER A 64 -13.59 0.49 -2.44
N HIS A 65 -13.80 1.61 -3.12
CA HIS A 65 -13.20 1.87 -4.42
C HIS A 65 -12.78 3.33 -4.53
N THR A 66 -11.70 3.61 -5.25
CA THR A 66 -11.17 4.96 -5.45
C THR A 66 -12.24 5.91 -5.99
N SER A 67 -13.14 5.44 -6.86
CA SER A 67 -14.26 6.26 -7.36
C SER A 67 -15.21 6.73 -6.25
N THR A 68 -15.49 5.88 -5.26
CA THR A 68 -16.31 6.24 -4.09
C THR A 68 -15.59 7.32 -3.29
N LEU A 69 -14.29 7.17 -3.09
CA LEU A 69 -13.50 8.16 -2.37
C LEU A 69 -13.53 9.53 -3.06
N LEU A 70 -13.19 9.55 -4.35
CA LEU A 70 -13.08 10.76 -5.15
C LEU A 70 -14.42 11.46 -5.34
N LYS A 71 -15.54 10.73 -5.27
CA LYS A 71 -16.88 11.32 -5.25
C LYS A 71 -17.08 12.28 -4.07
N TYR A 72 -16.56 11.93 -2.88
CA TYR A 72 -16.71 12.76 -1.68
C TYR A 72 -15.52 13.69 -1.45
N ARG A 73 -14.33 13.31 -1.93
CA ARG A 73 -13.05 14.00 -1.71
C ARG A 73 -12.21 14.01 -3.00
N PRO A 74 -12.59 14.78 -4.03
CA PRO A 74 -11.95 14.70 -5.36
C PRO A 74 -10.48 15.15 -5.38
N GLY A 75 -10.05 15.96 -4.39
CA GLY A 75 -8.67 16.42 -4.25
C GLY A 75 -7.83 15.64 -3.25
N HIS A 76 -8.31 14.50 -2.73
CA HIS A 76 -7.59 13.70 -1.74
C HIS A 76 -6.55 12.81 -2.41
N TRP A 77 -5.49 13.47 -2.87
CA TRP A 77 -4.29 12.90 -3.42
C TRP A 77 -3.13 13.44 -2.62
N ASN A 78 -2.22 12.58 -2.20
CA ASN A 78 -1.05 13.00 -1.47
C ASN A 78 0.19 12.45 -2.16
N GLU A 79 1.22 13.29 -2.18
CA GLU A 79 2.54 12.94 -2.67
C GLU A 79 3.14 11.80 -1.85
N VAL A 80 3.75 10.85 -2.55
CA VAL A 80 4.41 9.70 -1.96
C VAL A 80 5.91 9.81 -2.25
N ASP A 81 6.69 10.07 -1.20
CA ASP A 81 8.14 10.07 -1.27
C ASP A 81 8.69 8.64 -1.18
N VAL A 82 8.63 7.93 -2.30
CA VAL A 82 9.16 6.56 -2.47
C VAL A 82 10.46 6.57 -3.29
N ALA A 83 11.47 7.27 -2.76
CA ALA A 83 12.78 7.41 -3.40
C ALA A 83 13.56 6.08 -3.53
N ARG A 84 13.25 5.06 -2.73
CA ARG A 84 13.97 3.78 -2.71
C ARG A 84 13.17 2.66 -3.38
N SER A 85 13.89 1.66 -3.90
CA SER A 85 13.26 0.52 -4.57
C SER A 85 14.05 -0.77 -4.49
N VAL A 86 13.34 -1.90 -4.61
CA VAL A 86 13.89 -3.25 -4.82
C VAL A 86 13.30 -3.81 -6.11
N ASP A 87 14.16 -4.25 -7.04
CA ASP A 87 13.73 -4.89 -8.28
C ASP A 87 13.44 -6.39 -8.08
N LEU A 88 12.26 -6.84 -8.53
CA LEU A 88 11.80 -8.23 -8.49
C LEU A 88 11.56 -8.79 -9.91
N GLY A 89 12.37 -8.34 -10.88
CA GLY A 89 12.21 -8.67 -12.29
C GLY A 89 11.09 -7.86 -12.95
N ALA A 90 9.96 -8.49 -13.25
CA ALA A 90 8.83 -7.82 -13.92
C ALA A 90 8.11 -6.79 -13.01
N GLN A 91 8.36 -6.86 -11.71
CA GLN A 91 7.83 -5.96 -10.71
C GLN A 91 8.96 -5.21 -10.00
N ARG A 92 8.64 -4.02 -9.50
CA ARG A 92 9.51 -3.19 -8.68
C ARG A 92 8.77 -2.79 -7.42
N ILE A 93 9.36 -3.09 -6.27
CA ILE A 93 8.90 -2.56 -5.00
C ILE A 93 9.48 -1.17 -4.83
N ARG A 94 8.62 -0.22 -4.47
CA ARG A 94 8.95 1.14 -4.07
C ARG A 94 8.56 1.32 -2.62
N TYR A 95 9.38 2.04 -1.86
CA TYR A 95 9.09 2.25 -0.46
C TYR A 95 9.64 3.56 0.07
N GLY A 96 8.97 4.07 1.09
CA GLY A 96 9.25 5.36 1.71
C GLY A 96 8.09 5.79 2.57
N GLY A 97 7.69 7.04 2.45
CA GLY A 97 6.58 7.60 3.21
C GLY A 97 5.85 8.68 2.44
N THR A 98 5.25 9.61 3.19
CA THR A 98 4.54 10.76 2.64
C THR A 98 5.21 12.04 3.10
N ALA A 99 4.81 13.17 2.53
CA ALA A 99 5.29 14.49 2.94
C ALA A 99 4.96 14.85 4.41
N TRP A 100 4.13 14.07 5.11
CA TRP A 100 3.67 14.35 6.48
C TRP A 100 4.41 13.54 7.57
N GLU A 101 5.39 12.71 7.17
CA GLU A 101 6.33 12.01 8.05
C GLU A 101 5.73 10.99 9.06
N SER A 102 4.43 10.66 8.97
CA SER A 102 3.77 9.69 9.87
C SER A 102 3.18 8.46 9.19
N GLU A 103 3.30 8.35 7.87
CA GLU A 103 2.84 7.18 7.12
C GLU A 103 3.99 6.54 6.36
N VAL A 104 3.99 5.21 6.36
CA VAL A 104 4.86 4.40 5.51
C VAL A 104 4.09 3.94 4.28
N VAL A 105 4.78 3.95 3.15
CA VAL A 105 4.24 3.43 1.89
C VAL A 105 5.17 2.35 1.36
N ILE A 106 4.59 1.18 1.06
CA ILE A 106 5.23 0.10 0.31
C ILE A 106 4.34 -0.15 -0.90
N ALA A 107 4.85 0.03 -2.10
CA ALA A 107 4.10 -0.13 -3.33
C ALA A 107 4.81 -1.06 -4.29
N CYS A 108 4.04 -1.81 -5.07
CA CYS A 108 4.53 -2.57 -6.21
C CYS A 108 4.05 -1.92 -7.49
N GLU A 109 4.98 -1.67 -8.41
CA GLU A 109 4.68 -1.26 -9.77
C GLU A 109 5.23 -2.28 -10.78
N ASN A 110 4.64 -2.32 -11.97
CA ASN A 110 5.24 -3.00 -13.10
C ASN A 110 6.52 -2.27 -13.52
N SER A 111 7.62 -3.00 -13.68
CA SER A 111 8.95 -2.43 -13.97
C SER A 111 9.04 -1.75 -15.34
N ALA A 112 8.21 -2.15 -16.31
CA ALA A 112 8.28 -1.69 -17.69
C ALA A 112 7.55 -0.36 -17.93
N ASP A 113 6.37 -0.19 -17.33
CA ASP A 113 5.48 0.96 -17.59
C ASP A 113 5.08 1.72 -16.33
N ARG A 114 5.58 1.31 -15.16
CA ARG A 114 5.27 1.90 -13.84
C ARG A 114 3.79 1.82 -13.47
N THR A 115 2.99 0.95 -14.11
CA THR A 115 1.60 0.71 -13.70
C THR A 115 1.57 0.21 -12.25
N LEU A 116 0.77 0.84 -11.40
CA LEU A 116 0.57 0.42 -10.01
C LEU A 116 -0.08 -0.96 -9.99
N VAL A 117 0.50 -1.89 -9.24
CA VAL A 117 -0.09 -3.20 -8.95
C VAL A 117 -0.83 -3.12 -7.61
N TRP A 118 -0.15 -2.62 -6.58
CA TRP A 118 -0.72 -2.36 -5.26
C TRP A 118 0.15 -1.37 -4.47
N ALA A 119 -0.43 -0.74 -3.46
CA ALA A 119 0.27 0.03 -2.45
C ALA A 119 -0.33 -0.22 -1.07
N LEU A 120 0.51 -0.61 -0.11
CA LEU A 120 0.19 -0.65 1.30
C LEU A 120 0.61 0.68 1.92
N VAL A 121 -0.34 1.35 2.57
CA VAL A 121 -0.16 2.60 3.30
C VAL A 121 -0.52 2.31 4.75
N LEU A 122 0.38 2.61 5.68
CA LEU A 122 0.14 2.39 7.11
C LEU A 122 0.43 3.69 7.86
N ASP A 123 -0.51 4.10 8.72
CA ASP A 123 -0.38 5.28 9.57
C ASP A 123 0.30 4.93 10.90
N GLY A 124 0.87 5.93 11.56
CA GLY A 124 1.51 5.81 12.87
C GLY A 124 2.89 5.15 12.85
N LEU A 125 3.55 5.09 11.69
CA LEU A 125 4.88 4.52 11.50
C LEU A 125 5.81 5.55 10.86
N GLU A 126 7.05 5.64 11.34
CA GLU A 126 8.07 6.46 10.67
C GLU A 126 8.71 5.72 9.49
N GLU A 127 9.49 6.47 8.72
CA GLU A 127 10.23 6.06 7.52
C GLU A 127 10.74 4.61 7.54
N ILE A 128 10.52 3.90 6.43
CA ILE A 128 11.11 2.58 6.19
C ILE A 128 12.62 2.73 6.02
N GLU A 129 13.41 2.16 6.93
CA GLU A 129 14.86 2.21 6.88
C GLU A 129 15.41 1.33 5.76
N GLN A 130 14.89 0.09 5.66
CA GLN A 130 15.33 -0.90 4.69
C GLN A 130 14.18 -1.82 4.24
N VAL A 131 14.35 -2.38 3.04
CA VAL A 131 13.51 -3.47 2.53
C VAL A 131 14.42 -4.57 2.04
N VAL A 132 14.17 -5.80 2.49
CA VAL A 132 14.92 -7.00 2.12
C VAL A 132 13.96 -8.05 1.59
N VAL A 133 14.41 -8.79 0.60
CA VAL A 133 13.74 -10.01 0.12
C VAL A 133 14.46 -11.20 0.74
N ASP A 134 13.74 -11.96 1.55
CA ASP A 134 14.22 -13.20 2.17
C ASP A 134 13.29 -14.35 1.79
N ASP A 135 13.76 -15.21 0.89
CA ASP A 135 13.00 -16.31 0.30
C ASP A 135 11.64 -15.86 -0.27
N GLN A 136 10.52 -16.26 0.36
CA GLN A 136 9.16 -15.93 -0.07
C GLN A 136 8.58 -14.71 0.67
N ARG A 137 9.42 -13.88 1.27
CA ARG A 137 9.00 -12.74 2.11
C ARG A 137 9.69 -11.46 1.67
N LEU A 138 8.89 -10.40 1.60
CA LEU A 138 9.36 -9.03 1.59
C LEU A 138 9.29 -8.52 3.03
N ILE A 139 10.41 -8.06 3.56
CA ILE A 139 10.53 -7.57 4.93
C ILE A 139 10.91 -6.09 4.84
N ALA A 140 10.03 -5.22 5.30
CA ALA A 140 10.30 -3.79 5.41
C ALA A 140 10.48 -3.42 6.87
N THR A 141 11.66 -2.91 7.24
CA THR A 141 11.96 -2.49 8.61
C THR A 141 11.75 -0.99 8.75
N THR A 142 10.91 -0.57 9.69
CA THR A 142 10.68 0.84 10.03
C THR A 142 11.79 1.38 10.94
N ARG A 143 12.10 2.69 10.81
CA ARG A 143 13.07 3.36 11.69
C ARG A 143 12.55 3.46 13.13
N TYR A 144 11.31 3.93 13.29
CA TYR A 144 10.67 4.04 14.60
C TYR A 144 9.12 3.97 14.50
N PRO A 145 8.45 3.33 15.46
CA PRO A 145 9.00 2.26 16.29
C PRO A 145 9.59 1.17 15.37
N SER A 146 10.71 0.56 15.77
CA SER A 146 11.40 -0.40 14.91
C SER A 146 10.64 -1.73 14.87
N PHE A 147 10.02 -2.00 13.72
CA PHE A 147 9.26 -3.20 13.42
C PHE A 147 9.57 -3.69 12.02
N ASP A 148 9.49 -5.00 11.84
CA ASP A 148 9.49 -5.65 10.54
C ASP A 148 8.05 -5.84 10.09
N ILE A 149 7.68 -5.19 8.99
CA ILE A 149 6.45 -5.42 8.23
C ILE A 149 6.72 -6.58 7.28
N VAL A 150 6.02 -7.70 7.47
CA VAL A 150 6.28 -8.93 6.74
C VAL A 150 5.16 -9.19 5.72
N LEU A 151 5.54 -9.21 4.45
CA LEU A 151 4.62 -9.41 3.32
C LEU A 151 4.98 -10.69 2.54
N PRO A 152 4.09 -11.69 2.46
CA PRO A 152 4.35 -12.92 1.71
C PRO A 152 4.32 -12.65 0.19
N LEU A 153 5.45 -12.82 -0.50
CA LEU A 153 5.60 -12.46 -1.93
C LEU A 153 4.61 -13.16 -2.84
N HIS A 154 4.27 -14.42 -2.56
CA HIS A 154 3.28 -15.18 -3.34
C HIS A 154 1.88 -14.58 -3.28
N LEU A 155 1.51 -13.92 -2.16
CA LEU A 155 0.27 -13.15 -2.05
C LEU A 155 0.42 -11.80 -2.71
N MET A 156 1.60 -11.17 -2.59
CA MET A 156 1.82 -9.83 -3.15
C MET A 156 1.92 -9.79 -4.67
N ALA A 157 1.96 -10.92 -5.38
CA ALA A 157 1.80 -10.92 -6.84
C ALA A 157 0.42 -10.37 -7.26
N GLN A 158 -0.62 -10.72 -6.48
CA GLN A 158 -1.99 -10.26 -6.59
C GLN A 158 -2.61 -10.27 -5.17
N PRO A 159 -2.42 -9.20 -4.39
CA PRO A 159 -2.84 -9.19 -2.99
C PRO A 159 -4.33 -9.49 -2.85
N PRO A 160 -4.71 -10.46 -2.00
CA PRO A 160 -6.12 -10.71 -1.76
C PRO A 160 -6.70 -9.60 -0.87
N VAL A 161 -8.00 -9.35 -0.99
CA VAL A 161 -8.69 -8.34 -0.18
C VAL A 161 -8.74 -8.70 1.32
N ASP A 162 -8.53 -9.97 1.66
CA ASP A 162 -8.45 -10.46 3.04
C ASP A 162 -6.99 -10.52 3.57
N LEU A 163 -6.02 -9.89 2.87
CA LEU A 163 -4.60 -9.88 3.24
C LEU A 163 -4.40 -9.40 4.69
N ARG A 164 -3.70 -10.23 5.47
CA ARG A 164 -3.18 -9.85 6.80
C ARG A 164 -1.71 -9.52 6.68
N VAL A 165 -1.30 -8.43 7.32
CA VAL A 165 0.10 -7.99 7.36
C VAL A 165 0.60 -8.15 8.78
N GLU A 166 1.70 -8.89 8.94
CA GLU A 166 2.29 -9.13 10.27
C GLU A 166 3.35 -8.09 10.59
N PHE A 167 3.37 -7.67 11.86
CA PHE A 167 4.39 -6.81 12.45
C PHE A 167 5.17 -7.61 13.49
N THR A 168 6.47 -7.72 13.27
CA THR A 168 7.38 -8.46 14.16
C THR A 168 8.48 -7.53 14.68
N ARG A 169 9.15 -7.92 15.77
CA ARG A 169 10.36 -7.22 16.20
C ARG A 169 11.52 -7.57 15.26
N PRO A 170 12.38 -6.61 14.89
CA PRO A 170 13.55 -6.88 14.06
C PRO A 170 14.45 -7.93 14.69
N ARG A 171 14.96 -8.85 13.87
CA ARG A 171 15.96 -9.84 14.29
C ARG A 171 17.36 -9.23 14.05
N TYR A 172 17.98 -8.73 15.12
CA TYR A 172 19.39 -8.29 15.10
C TYR A 172 20.35 -9.48 15.08
#